data_AF-A0A1F5G0C3-F1
#
_entry.id   AF-A0A1F5G0C3-F1
#
_cell.length_a   1.000
_cell.length_b   1.000
_cell.length_c   1.000
_cell.angle_alpha   90.00
_cell.angle_beta   90.00
_cell.angle_gamma   90.00
#
_symmetry.space_group_name_H-M   'P 1'
#
loop_
_entity.id
_entity.type
_entity.pdbx_description
1 polymer ?
#
loop_
_entity_poly.entity_id
_entity_poly.type
_entity_poly.pdbx_seq_one_letter_code
_entity_poly.pdbx_strand_id
1 'polypeptide(L)' 'MIKKILAPVQAWILLQGKCVGCGKNLSLARKIEREDNTQKVICTCGRIFIFDKRRGKYRRAHFSEA' A
#
# COMPACT_ATOMS: atom_id res chain seq x y z
N MET A 1 18.42 22.70 -0.20
CA MET A 1 17.16 22.27 0.44
C MET A 1 16.26 21.51 -0.55
N ILE A 2 16.76 20.40 -1.12
CA ILE A 2 16.03 19.52 -2.06
C ILE A 2 15.72 18.19 -1.35
N LYS A 3 15.21 18.26 -0.11
CA LYS A 3 14.85 17.07 0.68
C LYS A 3 13.34 16.97 0.97
N LYS A 4 12.52 17.87 0.44
CA LYS A 4 11.08 17.92 0.77
C LYS A 4 10.11 17.83 -0.42
N ILE A 5 10.59 17.71 -1.66
CA ILE A 5 9.71 17.71 -2.86
C ILE A 5 9.45 16.30 -3.43
N LEU A 6 10.15 15.25 -2.97
CA LEU A 6 9.97 13.87 -3.48
C LEU A 6 9.00 12.99 -2.67
N ALA A 7 8.35 13.52 -1.64
CA ALA A 7 7.30 12.83 -0.89
C ALA A 7 5.91 12.71 -1.60
N PRO A 8 5.48 13.61 -2.51
CA PRO A 8 4.10 13.61 -2.98
C PRO A 8 3.81 12.47 -3.97
N VAL A 9 4.80 12.03 -4.75
CA VAL A 9 4.57 11.03 -5.80
C VAL A 9 4.32 9.63 -5.22
N GLN A 10 5.09 9.22 -4.21
CA GLN A 10 4.92 7.90 -3.60
C GLN A 10 3.57 7.77 -2.88
N ALA A 11 3.12 8.82 -2.20
CA ALA A 11 1.79 8.85 -1.58
C ALA A 11 0.67 8.88 -2.64
N TRP A 12 0.88 9.60 -3.75
CA TRP A 12 -0.08 9.70 -4.84
C TRP A 12 -0.27 8.37 -5.60
N ILE A 13 0.81 7.65 -5.90
CA ILE A 13 0.73 6.30 -6.50
C ILE A 13 -0.08 5.35 -5.60
N LEU A 14 0.11 5.44 -4.29
CA LEU A 14 -0.61 4.63 -3.32
C LEU A 14 -2.08 5.01 -3.21
N LEU A 15 -2.41 6.31 -3.32
CA LEU A 15 -3.79 6.81 -3.40
C LEU A 15 -4.51 6.31 -4.66
N GLN A 16 -3.81 6.14 -5.77
CA GLN A 16 -4.35 5.47 -6.97
C GLN A 16 -4.53 3.95 -6.80
N GLY A 17 -4.21 3.40 -5.62
CA GLY A 17 -4.24 1.97 -5.36
C GLY A 17 -3.16 1.20 -6.13
N LYS A 18 -2.06 1.84 -6.52
CA LYS A 18 -0.96 1.18 -7.24
C LYS A 18 0.22 0.91 -6.32
N CYS A 19 0.98 -0.13 -6.65
CA CYS A 19 2.21 -0.45 -5.95
C CYS A 19 3.28 0.62 -6.25
N VAL A 20 3.83 1.23 -5.21
CA VAL A 20 4.91 2.24 -5.32
C VAL A 20 6.20 1.72 -5.97
N GLY A 21 6.36 0.41 -6.09
CA GLY A 21 7.58 -0.19 -6.65
C GLY A 21 7.44 -0.71 -8.08
N CYS A 22 6.33 -1.36 -8.43
CA CYS A 22 6.13 -1.94 -9.77
C CYS A 22 4.95 -1.33 -10.55
N GLY A 23 4.23 -0.35 -9.97
CA GLY A 23 3.11 0.34 -10.62
C GLY A 23 1.83 -0.49 -10.80
N LYS A 24 1.85 -1.79 -10.49
CA LYS A 24 0.67 -2.67 -10.62
C LYS A 24 -0.43 -2.31 -9.64
N ASN A 25 -1.67 -2.55 -10.04
CA ASN A 25 -2.86 -2.28 -9.23
C ASN A 25 -2.92 -3.23 -8.03
N LEU A 26 -3.02 -2.67 -6.82
CA LEU A 26 -3.18 -3.39 -5.56
C LEU A 26 -4.59 -3.97 -5.41
N SER A 27 -5.57 -3.48 -6.18
CA SER A 27 -6.92 -4.05 -6.18
C SER A 27 -6.95 -5.49 -6.69
N LEU A 28 -6.04 -5.84 -7.61
CA LEU A 28 -5.87 -7.17 -8.22
C LEU A 28 -4.85 -8.04 -7.49
N ALA A 29 -4.18 -7.49 -6.48
CA ALA A 29 -3.18 -8.20 -5.70
C ALA A 29 -3.86 -9.17 -4.71
N ARG A 30 -3.08 -10.10 -4.15
CA ARG A 30 -3.59 -11.07 -3.17
C ARG A 30 -3.98 -10.33 -1.88
N LYS A 31 -5.24 -10.43 -1.47
CA LYS A 31 -5.76 -9.81 -0.23
C LYS A 31 -6.07 -10.87 0.80
N ILE A 32 -5.67 -10.62 2.03
CA ILE A 32 -5.91 -11.46 3.20
C ILE A 32 -6.64 -10.60 4.22
N GLU A 33 -7.84 -11.02 4.59
CA GLU A 33 -8.65 -10.35 5.61
C GLU A 33 -7.97 -10.40 6.99
N ARG A 34 -8.10 -9.33 7.76
CA ARG A 34 -7.66 -9.26 9.16
C ARG A 34 -8.83 -8.85 10.05
N GLU A 35 -8.76 -9.24 11.32
CA GLU A 35 -9.80 -9.01 12.33
C GLU A 35 -9.96 -7.52 12.69
N ASP A 36 -8.97 -6.69 12.38
CA ASP A 36 -8.89 -5.26 12.73
C ASP A 36 -9.55 -4.33 11.68
N ASN A 37 -10.43 -4.85 10.82
CA ASN A 37 -10.99 -4.13 9.66
C ASN A 37 -9.92 -3.67 8.65
N THR A 38 -8.77 -4.33 8.63
CA THR A 38 -7.77 -4.14 7.58
C THR A 38 -7.64 -5.37 6.69
N GLN A 39 -7.02 -5.20 5.52
CA GLN A 39 -6.64 -6.31 4.65
C GLN A 39 -5.14 -6.23 4.40
N LYS A 40 -4.44 -7.35 4.57
CA LYS A 40 -3.07 -7.50 4.10
C LYS A 40 -3.10 -7.74 2.59
N VAL A 41 -2.44 -6.87 1.83
CA VAL A 41 -2.40 -6.89 0.37
C VAL A 41 -0.97 -7.14 -0.09
N ILE A 42 -0.75 -8.29 -0.73
CA ILE A 42 0.57 -8.73 -1.18
C ILE A 42 0.66 -8.52 -2.69
N CYS A 43 1.49 -7.56 -3.09
CA CYS A 43 1.75 -7.29 -4.48
C CYS A 43 2.58 -8.44 -5.11
N THR A 44 2.42 -8.64 -6.41
CA THR A 44 3.20 -9.61 -7.20
C THR A 44 4.71 -9.38 -7.15
N CYS A 45 5.17 -8.16 -6.84
CA CYS A 45 6.59 -7.87 -6.62
C CYS A 45 7.10 -8.24 -5.21
N GLY A 46 6.27 -8.90 -4.38
CA GLY A 46 6.59 -9.28 -3.00
C GLY A 46 6.39 -8.19 -1.96
N ARG A 47 6.08 -6.94 -2.36
CA ARG A 47 5.79 -5.86 -1.40
C ARG A 47 4.42 -6.02 -0.74
N ILE A 48 4.38 -5.71 0.54
CA ILE A 48 3.20 -5.90 1.39
C ILE A 48 2.63 -4.55 1.79
N PHE A 49 1.32 -4.44 1.66
CA PHE A 49 0.53 -3.25 1.98
C PHE A 49 -0.60 -3.65 2.91
N ILE A 50 -1.06 -2.70 3.71
CA ILE A 50 -2.28 -2.84 4.52
C ILE A 50 -3.32 -1.90 3.94
N PHE A 51 -4.48 -2.43 3.62
CA PHE A 51 -5.65 -1.66 3.22
C PHE A 51 -6.57 -1.48 4.41
N ASP A 52 -6.77 -0.24 4.84
CA ASP A 52 -7.73 0.11 5.88
C ASP A 52 -9.11 0.26 5.23
N LYS A 53 -10.04 -0.64 5.58
CA LYS A 53 -11.41 -0.63 5.02
C LYS A 53 -12.22 0.57 5.51
N ARG A 54 -11.95 1.08 6.72
CA ARG A 54 -12.67 2.23 7.30
C ARG A 54 -12.33 3.51 6.55
N ARG A 55 -11.05 3.67 6.19
CA ARG A 55 -10.55 4.87 5.52
C ARG A 55 -10.47 4.74 4.00
N GLY A 56 -10.58 3.52 3.47
CA GLY A 56 -10.42 3.24 2.04
C GLY A 56 -8.99 3.52 1.53
N LYS A 57 -7.98 3.41 2.38
CA LYS A 57 -6.60 3.81 2.08
C LYS A 57 -5.65 2.63 2.18
N TYR A 58 -4.73 2.57 1.24
CA TYR A 58 -3.56 1.70 1.33
C TYR A 58 -2.47 2.39 2.14
N ARG A 59 -1.73 1.62 2.92
CA ARG A 59 -0.46 2.00 3.55
C ARG A 59 0.55 0.88 3.36
N ARG A 60 1.85 1.18 3.43
CA ARG A 60 2.86 0.10 3.49
C ARG A 60 2.72 -0.64 4.83
N ALA A 61 2.88 -1.96 4.80
CA ALA A 61 2.96 -2.74 6.02
C ALA A 61 4.23 -2.36 6.79
N HIS A 62 4.13 -2.26 8.12
CA HIS A 62 5.32 -2.14 8.97
C HIS A 62 6.08 -3.48 8.97
N PHE A 63 7.36 -3.48 9.36
CA PHE A 63 8.16 -4.71 9.42
C PHE A 63 7.50 -5.81 10.28
N SER A 64 6.83 -5.40 11.36
CA SER A 64 6.08 -6.29 12.27
C SER A 64 4.80 -6.87 11.65
N GLU A 65 4.33 -6.33 10.53
CA GLU A 65 3.08 -6.73 9.86
C GLU A 65 3.31 -7.49 8.54
N ALA A 66 4.57 -7.55 8.10
CA ALA A 66 5.02 -8.21 6.88
C ALA A 66 4.86 -9.74 6.94
#